data_AF-A0A6C1RS88-F1
#
_entry.id   AF-A0A6C1RS88-F1
#
_cell.length_a   1.000
_cell.length_b   1.000
_cell.length_c   1.000
_cell.angle_alpha   90.00
_cell.angle_beta   90.00
_cell.angle_gamma   90.00
#
_symmetry.space_group_name_H-M   'P 1'
#
loop_
_entity.id
_entity.type
_entity.pdbx_description
1 polymer ?
#
loop_
_entity_poly.entity_id
_entity_poly.type
_entity_poly.pdbx_seq_one_letter_code
_entity_poly.pdbx_strand_id
1 'polypeptide(L)'
;MGLRDRYDFDILVNEAEKLVIDELERQAALPQNQDICRSSDCVLDIAAYALNLVQPLYRANLLGRLYADALDREHAAEIRSAVEKAIEKIRRNPPPGS
;
A
#
# COMPACT_ATOMS: atom_id res chain seq x y z
N MET A 1 12.48 29.98 10.34
CA MET A 1 11.54 29.47 9.32
C MET A 1 12.15 28.25 8.66
N GLY A 2 11.52 27.10 8.82
CA GLY A 2 11.88 25.85 8.17
C GLY A 2 11.18 25.66 6.83
N LEU A 3 11.50 24.57 6.13
CA LEU A 3 10.88 24.22 4.85
C LEU A 3 9.36 24.00 4.99
N ARG A 4 8.91 23.44 6.11
CA ARG A 4 7.48 23.24 6.41
C ARG A 4 6.69 24.55 6.59
N ASP A 5 7.36 25.67 6.84
CA ASP A 5 6.70 26.98 6.94
C ASP A 5 6.52 27.64 5.56
N ARG A 6 7.11 27.07 4.50
CA ARG A 6 7.19 27.67 3.16
C ARG A 6 6.55 26.83 2.05
N TYR A 7 6.38 25.54 2.29
CA TYR A 7 5.85 24.59 1.32
C TYR A 7 4.77 23.74 1.96
N ASP A 8 3.71 23.52 1.20
CA ASP A 8 2.67 22.56 1.55
C ASP A 8 3.14 21.17 1.14
N PHE A 9 3.47 20.32 2.12
CA PHE A 9 3.87 18.94 1.88
C PHE A 9 2.66 18.00 1.80
N ASP A 10 1.45 18.44 2.18
CA ASP A 10 0.24 17.61 2.16
C ASP A 10 -0.21 17.34 0.70
N ILE A 11 0.32 18.10 -0.26
CA ILE A 11 0.09 17.84 -1.69
C ILE A 11 0.88 16.64 -2.24
N LEU A 12 1.89 16.15 -1.52
CA LEU A 12 2.67 14.97 -1.93
C LEU A 12 1.89 13.70 -1.57
N VAL A 13 1.32 13.06 -2.58
CA VAL A 13 0.55 11.84 -2.41
C VAL A 13 1.25 10.67 -3.10
N ASN A 14 1.37 9.54 -2.40
CA ASN A 14 1.88 8.30 -2.96
C ASN A 14 0.75 7.54 -3.66
N GLU A 15 0.73 7.56 -4.99
CA GLU A 15 -0.31 6.87 -5.75
C GLU A 15 -0.24 5.34 -5.59
N ALA A 16 0.92 4.79 -5.21
CA ALA A 16 1.08 3.36 -4.92
C ALA A 16 0.26 2.92 -3.68
N GLU A 17 -0.07 3.84 -2.77
CA GLU A 17 -0.88 3.54 -1.58
C GLU A 17 -2.25 2.99 -1.98
N LYS A 18 -2.93 3.68 -2.89
CA LYS A 18 -4.24 3.24 -3.40
C LYS A 18 -4.15 1.86 -4.03
N LEU A 19 -3.18 1.65 -4.92
CA LEU A 19 -3.02 0.38 -5.63
C LEU A 19 -2.70 -0.79 -4.69
N VAL A 20 -1.90 -0.55 -3.65
CA VAL A 20 -1.61 -1.55 -2.61
C VAL A 20 -2.86 -1.89 -1.81
N ILE A 21 -3.67 -0.90 -1.43
CA ILE A 21 -4.91 -1.11 -0.68
C ILE A 21 -5.92 -1.91 -1.51
N ASP A 22 -6.12 -1.55 -2.78
CA ASP A 22 -7.03 -2.25 -3.69
C ASP A 22 -6.61 -3.72 -3.88
N GLU A 23 -5.31 -3.98 -4.05
CA GLU A 23 -4.78 -5.34 -4.18
C GLU A 23 -4.84 -6.12 -2.86
N LEU A 24 -4.65 -5.48 -1.71
CA LEU A 24 -4.83 -6.09 -0.40
C LEU A 24 -6.28 -6.54 -0.18
N GLU A 25 -7.26 -5.69 -0.50
CA GLU A 25 -8.68 -6.06 -0.42
C GLU A 25 -8.97 -7.29 -1.32
N ARG A 26 -8.46 -7.26 -2.57
CA ARG A 26 -8.60 -8.37 -3.51
C ARG A 26 -7.98 -9.67 -2.98
N GLN A 27 -6.77 -9.62 -2.42
CA GLN A 27 -6.08 -10.82 -1.90
C GLN A 27 -6.69 -11.32 -0.59
N ALA A 28 -7.17 -10.43 0.28
CA ALA A 28 -7.82 -10.78 1.55
C ALA A 28 -9.17 -11.50 1.34
N ALA A 29 -9.83 -11.26 0.20
CA ALA A 29 -11.04 -11.96 -0.20
C ALA A 29 -10.80 -13.38 -0.75
N LEU A 30 -9.54 -13.76 -1.04
CA LEU A 30 -9.23 -15.08 -1.58
C LEU A 30 -9.41 -16.18 -0.53
N PRO A 31 -9.90 -17.39 -0.91
CA PRO A 31 -10.11 -18.50 0.03
C PRO A 31 -8.88 -18.87 0.86
N GLN A 32 -7.68 -18.84 0.26
CA GLN A 32 -6.43 -19.16 0.94
C GLN A 32 -5.96 -18.09 1.95
N ASN A 33 -6.63 -16.94 2.00
CA ASN A 33 -6.32 -15.83 2.92
C ASN A 33 -7.47 -15.52 3.87
N GLN A 34 -8.44 -16.43 4.04
CA GLN A 34 -9.52 -16.23 5.01
C GLN A 34 -9.07 -16.33 6.47
N ASP A 35 -7.89 -16.91 6.70
CA ASP A 35 -7.24 -17.11 8.00
C ASP A 35 -6.45 -15.87 8.47
N ILE A 36 -6.26 -14.87 7.61
CA ILE A 36 -5.51 -13.66 7.98
C ILE A 36 -6.28 -12.86 9.05
N CYS A 37 -5.57 -12.29 10.02
CA CYS A 37 -6.20 -11.41 10.98
C CYS A 37 -6.75 -10.15 10.28
N ARG A 38 -7.96 -9.73 10.71
CA ARG A 38 -8.72 -8.59 10.14
C ARG A 38 -8.90 -7.45 11.13
N SER A 39 -8.10 -7.42 12.20
CA SER A 39 -8.03 -6.26 13.09
C SER A 39 -7.48 -5.06 12.33
N SER A 40 -7.84 -3.86 12.78
CA SER A 40 -7.33 -2.60 12.20
C SER A 40 -5.80 -2.61 12.17
N ASP A 41 -5.15 -2.98 13.27
CA ASP A 41 -3.69 -2.99 13.38
C ASP A 41 -3.05 -3.99 12.41
N CYS A 42 -3.62 -5.19 12.26
CA CYS A 42 -3.10 -6.19 11.33
C CYS A 42 -3.20 -5.72 9.87
N VAL A 43 -4.35 -5.17 9.47
CA VAL A 43 -4.54 -4.66 8.10
C VAL A 43 -3.57 -3.51 7.80
N LEU A 44 -3.39 -2.59 8.77
CA LEU A 44 -2.44 -1.49 8.65
C LEU A 44 -0.99 -1.97 8.58
N ASP A 45 -0.61 -2.97 9.36
CA ASP A 45 0.74 -3.56 9.31
C ASP A 45 1.02 -4.26 7.97
N ILE A 46 0.03 -4.97 7.41
CA ILE A 46 0.14 -5.57 6.07
C ILE A 46 0.32 -4.47 5.02
N ALA A 47 -0.52 -3.42 5.05
CA ALA A 47 -0.43 -2.31 4.11
C ALA A 47 0.92 -1.59 4.22
N ALA A 48 1.38 -1.28 5.44
CA ALA A 48 2.66 -0.63 5.69
C ALA A 48 3.84 -1.48 5.21
N TYR A 49 3.80 -2.80 5.46
CA TYR A 49 4.84 -3.70 4.98
C TYR A 49 4.87 -3.78 3.46
N ALA A 50 3.71 -3.88 2.80
CA ALA A 50 3.62 -3.89 1.34
C ALA A 50 4.13 -2.56 0.75
N LEU A 51 3.75 -1.41 1.33
CA LEU A 51 4.20 -0.10 0.87
C LEU A 51 5.71 0.10 0.97
N ASN A 52 6.37 -0.53 1.95
CA ASN A 52 7.82 -0.51 2.09
C ASN A 52 8.55 -1.42 1.07
N LEU A 53 7.82 -2.28 0.35
CA LEU A 53 8.39 -3.18 -0.67
C LEU A 53 8.20 -2.67 -2.10
N VAL A 54 7.25 -1.76 -2.34
CA VAL A 54 6.97 -1.23 -3.67
C VAL A 54 7.73 0.07 -3.92
N GLN A 55 8.05 0.34 -5.18
CA GLN A 55 8.58 1.64 -5.57
C GLN A 55 7.53 2.74 -5.29
N PRO A 56 7.87 3.78 -4.50
CA PRO A 56 6.91 4.85 -4.19
C PRO A 56 6.65 5.73 -5.42
N LEU A 57 5.40 6.13 -5.60
CA LEU A 57 4.92 6.93 -6.72
C LEU A 57 4.36 8.27 -6.23
N TYR A 58 5.22 9.11 -5.64
CA TYR A 58 4.83 10.42 -5.14
C TYR A 58 4.56 11.42 -6.26
N ARG A 59 3.43 12.13 -6.18
CA ARG A 59 3.07 13.23 -7.10
C ARG A 59 2.53 14.42 -6.32
N ALA A 60 2.86 15.63 -6.80
CA ALA A 60 2.46 16.90 -6.20
C ALA A 60 1.33 17.62 -6.97
N ASN A 61 0.94 17.16 -8.17
CA ASN A 61 -0.05 17.83 -9.02
C ASN A 61 -1.16 16.91 -9.52
N LEU A 62 -2.35 17.49 -9.73
CA LEU A 62 -3.57 16.78 -10.16
C LEU A 62 -3.43 16.14 -11.55
N LEU A 63 -2.68 16.77 -12.46
CA LEU A 63 -2.36 16.25 -13.79
C LEU A 63 -1.57 14.94 -13.73
N GLY A 64 -0.69 14.80 -12.74
CA GLY A 64 -0.01 13.55 -12.45
C GLY A 64 -0.99 12.42 -12.10
N ARG A 65 -2.12 12.71 -11.45
CA ARG A 65 -3.10 11.67 -11.10
C ARG A 65 -3.82 11.09 -12.31
N LEU A 66 -4.09 11.91 -13.34
CA LEU A 66 -4.80 11.50 -14.56
C LEU A 66 -4.01 10.53 -15.46
N TYR A 67 -2.68 10.49 -15.33
CA TYR A 67 -1.82 9.58 -16.11
C TYR A 67 -1.45 8.30 -15.34
N ALA A 68 -2.03 8.07 -14.15
CA ALA A 68 -1.74 6.89 -13.33
C ALA A 68 -2.21 5.58 -14.00
N ASP A 69 -3.34 5.61 -14.70
CA ASP A 69 -3.96 4.42 -15.34
C ASP A 69 -3.04 3.71 -16.35
N ALA A 70 -2.06 4.43 -16.94
CA ALA A 70 -1.11 3.84 -17.88
C ALA A 70 0.05 3.09 -17.19
N LEU A 71 0.35 3.41 -15.92
CA LEU A 71 1.40 2.80 -15.10
C LEU A 71 0.92 1.52 -14.39
N ASP A 72 -0.39 1.28 -14.35
CA ASP A 72 -1.02 0.16 -13.64
C ASP A 72 -0.47 -1.21 -14.05
N ARG A 73 -0.18 -1.44 -15.34
CA ARG A 73 0.21 -2.78 -15.79
C ARG A 73 1.62 -3.19 -15.39
N GLU A 74 2.55 -2.24 -15.37
CA GLU A 74 3.95 -2.52 -15.04
C GLU A 74 4.11 -2.72 -13.52
N HIS A 75 3.40 -1.94 -12.72
CA HIS A 75 3.45 -2.03 -11.27
C HIS A 75 2.54 -3.12 -10.69
N ALA A 76 1.53 -3.60 -11.41
CA ALA A 76 0.60 -4.62 -10.91
C ALA A 76 1.30 -5.90 -10.43
N ALA A 77 2.33 -6.36 -11.13
CA ALA A 77 3.05 -7.57 -10.74
C ALA A 77 3.87 -7.36 -9.45
N GLU A 78 4.51 -6.20 -9.33
CA GLU A 78 5.27 -5.80 -8.15
C GLU A 78 4.35 -5.65 -6.94
N ILE A 79 3.26 -4.91 -7.08
CA ILE A 79 2.26 -4.67 -6.03
C ILE A 79 1.65 -5.99 -5.57
N ARG A 80 1.25 -6.85 -6.50
CA ARG A 80 0.73 -8.19 -6.18
C ARG A 80 1.73 -8.99 -5.34
N SER A 81 3.01 -9.02 -5.76
CA SER A 81 4.06 -9.74 -5.03
C SER A 81 4.33 -9.13 -3.65
N ALA A 82 4.30 -7.81 -3.53
CA ALA A 82 4.52 -7.09 -2.28
C ALA A 82 3.42 -7.40 -1.26
N VAL A 83 2.15 -7.34 -1.68
CA VAL A 83 0.99 -7.66 -0.85
C VAL A 83 1.01 -9.13 -0.41
N GLU A 84 1.33 -10.06 -1.31
CA GLU A 84 1.44 -11.48 -0.99
C GLU A 84 2.51 -11.72 0.10
N LYS A 85 3.69 -11.09 -0.05
CA LYS A 85 4.77 -11.17 0.94
C LYS A 85 4.37 -10.54 2.28
N ALA A 86 3.63 -9.43 2.25
CA ALA A 86 3.15 -8.76 3.45
C ALA A 86 2.16 -9.63 4.24
N ILE A 87 1.19 -10.22 3.55
CA ILE A 87 0.22 -11.16 4.13
C ILE A 87 0.97 -12.34 4.77
N GLU A 88 1.89 -12.97 4.05
CA GLU A 88 2.69 -14.08 4.57
C GLU A 88 3.53 -13.68 5.79
N LYS A 89 4.11 -12.48 5.78
CA LYS A 89 4.94 -11.98 6.87
C LYS A 89 4.13 -11.80 8.15
N ILE A 90 2.98 -11.11 8.05
CA ILE A 90 2.14 -10.81 9.21
C ILE A 90 1.40 -12.06 9.69
N ARG A 91 0.98 -12.95 8.78
CA ARG A 91 0.42 -14.27 9.14
C ARG A 91 1.35 -15.06 10.07
N ARG A 92 2.67 -14.99 9.84
CA ARG A 92 3.68 -15.72 10.66
C ARG A 92 4.05 -14.99 11.95
N ASN A 93 3.77 -13.69 12.05
CA ASN A 93 4.12 -12.87 13.20
C ASN A 93 3.06 -11.77 13.38
N PRO A 94 1.85 -12.13 13.84
CA PRO A 94 0.78 -11.17 13.95
C PRO A 94 1.03 -10.20 15.12
N PRO A 95 0.47 -8.98 15.09
CA PRO A 95 0.65 -8.00 16.15
C PRO A 95 0.09 -8.53 17.49
N PRO A 96 0.70 -8.16 18.63
CA PRO A 96 0.24 -8.64 19.93
C PRO A 96 -1.21 -8.20 20.20
N GLY A 97 -2.12 -9.17 20.36
CA GLY A 97 -3.56 -8.94 20.60
C GLY A 97 -4.48 -9.23 19.40
N SER A 98 -3.94 -9.77 18.31
CA SER A 98 -4.65 -10.25 17.10
C SER A 98 -5.47 -11.52 17.29
#